data_AF-A0A7S3YET0-F1
#
_entry.id   AF-A0A7S3YET0-F1
#
_cell.length_a   1.000
_cell.length_b   1.000
_cell.length_c   1.000
_cell.angle_alpha   90.00
_cell.angle_beta   90.00
_cell.angle_gamma   90.00
#
_symmetry.space_group_name_H-M   'P 1'
#
loop_
_entity.id
_entity.type
_entity.pdbx_description
1 polymer ?
#
loop_
_entity_poly.entity_id
_entity_poly.type
_entity_poly.pdbx_seq_one_letter_code
_entity_poly.pdbx_strand_id
1 'polypeptide(L)'
;RSDLEELKFQYPKVQKLMHEGCRLEEEGDLAGAISKYQQAAARCEMFTECHLALAVCLKKLHGIGDDVKSALFAAVQSAERCLKLMGCSDKGRNADGAMDEAMAEGILQDQVASGLAAYYQMALNGLQSKTDSDEPDVFLRMLGFKHRLSRTIFSSTAEESHPSSANSGESVAPDCAYAFCCDGALPSRLLAELRAKFGDPGGPFWREHAYPTPSFFSYSYDLTASPSNLVEAAIRRLFPLVRQRFPAAAAARTAEWWVHLRDSGGQHQLHYDSDEVRLVRGEGLRHPAVSSVVYLP
;
A
#
# COMPACT_ATOMS: atom_id res chain seq x y z
N ARG A 1 -16.18 31.43 -13.69
CA ARG A 1 -14.72 31.24 -13.51
C ARG A 1 -14.37 29.88 -14.08
N SER A 2 -13.27 29.70 -14.81
CA SER A 2 -12.91 28.34 -15.25
C SER A 2 -12.55 27.50 -14.03
N ASP A 3 -12.71 26.18 -14.13
CA ASP A 3 -12.39 25.25 -13.05
C ASP A 3 -10.95 25.42 -12.55
N LEU A 4 -10.00 25.64 -13.47
CA LEU A 4 -8.59 25.89 -13.14
C LEU A 4 -8.39 27.19 -12.33
N GLU A 5 -9.10 28.26 -12.70
CA GLU A 5 -9.02 29.55 -12.00
C GLU A 5 -9.68 29.49 -10.62
N GLU A 6 -10.71 28.67 -10.45
CA GLU A 6 -11.30 28.41 -9.14
C GLU A 6 -10.38 27.58 -8.26
N LEU A 7 -9.74 26.55 -8.81
CA LEU A 7 -8.74 25.73 -8.12
C LEU A 7 -7.61 26.61 -7.58
N LYS A 8 -7.00 27.44 -8.42
CA LYS A 8 -5.94 28.38 -8.04
C LYS A 8 -6.39 29.33 -6.93
N PHE A 9 -7.58 29.91 -7.08
CA PHE A 9 -8.09 30.89 -6.12
C PHE A 9 -8.40 30.29 -4.75
N GLN A 10 -8.94 29.07 -4.71
CA GLN A 10 -9.28 28.40 -3.46
C GLN A 10 -8.08 27.71 -2.81
N TYR A 11 -7.02 27.39 -3.57
CA TYR A 11 -5.85 26.63 -3.11
C TYR A 11 -5.29 27.08 -1.75
N PRO A 12 -4.97 28.36 -1.50
CA PRO A 12 -4.40 28.76 -0.20
C PRO A 12 -5.38 28.57 0.96
N LYS A 13 -6.69 28.73 0.72
CA LYS A 13 -7.73 28.58 1.73
C LYS A 13 -7.98 27.11 2.06
N VAL A 14 -7.96 26.25 1.04
CA VAL A 14 -8.09 24.81 1.18
C VAL A 14 -6.88 24.24 1.90
N GLN A 15 -5.66 24.61 1.50
CA GLN A 15 -4.41 24.18 2.15
C GLN A 15 -4.39 24.53 3.65
N LYS A 16 -4.89 25.71 4.05
CA LYS A 16 -5.01 26.07 5.47
C LYS A 16 -5.92 25.10 6.24
N LEU A 17 -7.06 24.71 5.66
CA LEU A 17 -7.98 23.76 6.27
C LEU A 17 -7.37 22.35 6.31
N MET A 18 -6.65 21.95 5.27
CA MET A 18 -5.92 20.68 5.22
C MET A 18 -4.88 20.58 6.32
N HIS A 19 -4.00 21.57 6.46
CA HIS A 19 -3.00 21.59 7.55
C HIS A 19 -3.63 21.53 8.95
N GLU A 20 -4.76 22.23 9.15
CA GLU A 20 -5.47 22.17 10.43
C GLU A 20 -6.08 20.79 10.67
N GLY A 21 -6.64 20.17 9.63
CA GLY A 21 -7.14 18.79 9.68
C GLY A 21 -6.05 17.79 10.01
N CYS A 22 -4.89 17.85 9.34
CA CYS A 22 -3.75 16.97 9.61
C CYS A 22 -3.27 17.10 11.05
N ARG A 23 -3.14 18.33 11.56
CA ARG A 23 -2.75 18.57 12.97
C ARG A 23 -3.74 17.95 13.95
N LEU A 24 -5.05 18.10 13.72
CA LEU A 24 -6.07 17.51 14.58
C LEU A 24 -6.04 15.98 14.53
N GLU A 25 -5.78 15.40 13.35
CA GLU A 25 -5.61 13.96 13.18
C GLU A 25 -4.40 13.43 13.96
N GLU A 26 -3.26 14.12 13.90
CA GLU A 26 -2.04 13.81 14.67
C GLU A 26 -2.28 13.89 16.19
N GLU A 27 -3.14 14.82 16.62
CA GLU A 27 -3.58 14.96 18.02
C GLU A 27 -4.61 13.91 18.43
N GLY A 28 -5.11 13.09 17.50
CA GLY A 28 -6.13 12.07 17.72
C GLY A 28 -7.58 12.59 17.69
N ASP A 29 -7.80 13.87 17.41
CA ASP A 29 -9.14 14.45 17.22
C ASP A 29 -9.66 14.19 15.80
N LEU A 30 -10.06 12.93 15.56
CA LEU A 30 -10.59 12.50 14.27
C LEU A 30 -11.87 13.25 13.87
N ALA A 31 -12.74 13.59 14.83
CA ALA A 31 -13.97 14.32 14.55
C ALA A 31 -13.69 15.76 14.10
N GLY A 32 -12.75 16.42 14.78
CA GLY A 32 -12.24 17.74 14.38
C GLY A 32 -11.59 17.70 12.99
N ALA A 33 -10.74 16.72 12.72
CA ALA A 33 -10.10 16.53 11.42
C ALA A 33 -11.13 16.34 10.29
N ILE A 34 -12.12 15.46 10.49
CA ILE A 34 -13.24 15.24 9.55
C ILE A 34 -13.96 16.55 9.24
N SER A 35 -14.29 17.34 10.27
CA SER A 35 -14.94 18.64 10.08
C SER A 35 -14.11 19.60 9.22
N LYS A 36 -12.78 19.61 9.37
CA LYS A 36 -11.89 20.44 8.55
C LYS A 36 -11.80 19.97 7.11
N TYR A 37 -11.69 18.66 6.89
CA TYR A 37 -11.66 18.10 5.53
C TYR A 37 -13.00 18.30 4.80
N GLN A 38 -14.14 18.19 5.49
CA GLN A 38 -15.46 18.52 4.94
C GLN A 38 -15.57 20.00 4.56
N GLN A 39 -15.09 20.91 5.41
CA GLN A 39 -15.04 22.34 5.09
C GLN A 39 -14.13 22.63 3.89
N ALA A 40 -13.01 21.92 3.76
CA ALA A 40 -12.10 22.03 2.63
C ALA A 40 -12.76 21.57 1.32
N ALA A 41 -13.37 20.38 1.34
CA ALA A 41 -14.11 19.82 0.21
C ALA A 41 -15.30 20.70 -0.22
N ALA A 42 -16.04 21.27 0.73
CA ALA A 42 -17.15 22.18 0.45
C ALA A 42 -16.72 23.51 -0.19
N ARG A 43 -15.46 23.92 -0.01
CA ARG A 43 -14.93 25.12 -0.67
C ARG A 43 -14.53 24.88 -2.11
N CYS A 44 -14.00 23.70 -2.41
CA CYS A 44 -13.64 23.33 -3.76
C CYS A 44 -13.66 21.81 -3.91
N GLU A 45 -14.66 21.32 -4.64
CA GLU A 45 -14.87 19.89 -4.85
C GLU A 45 -13.74 19.21 -5.63
N MET A 46 -12.91 19.99 -6.34
CA MET A 46 -11.78 19.50 -7.14
C MET A 46 -10.49 19.24 -6.34
N PHE A 47 -10.52 19.41 -5.02
CA PHE A 47 -9.40 19.02 -4.17
C PHE A 47 -9.55 17.56 -3.77
N THR A 48 -8.97 16.69 -4.60
CA THR A 48 -8.89 15.25 -4.38
C THR A 48 -8.31 14.90 -3.02
N GLU A 49 -7.27 15.61 -2.59
CA GLU A 49 -6.60 15.39 -1.31
C GLU A 49 -7.55 15.51 -0.12
N CYS A 50 -8.50 16.45 -0.14
CA CYS A 50 -9.49 16.63 0.92
C CYS A 50 -10.40 15.43 1.07
N HIS A 51 -10.89 14.90 -0.05
CA HIS A 51 -11.78 13.75 -0.08
C HIS A 51 -11.06 12.47 0.35
N LEU A 52 -9.79 12.31 -0.04
CA LEU A 52 -8.96 11.20 0.40
C LEU A 52 -8.70 11.26 1.91
N ALA A 53 -8.27 12.40 2.44
CA ALA A 53 -8.02 12.58 3.87
C ALA A 53 -9.29 12.36 4.70
N LEU A 54 -10.44 12.86 4.21
CA LEU A 54 -11.75 12.59 4.80
C LEU A 54 -12.04 11.08 4.86
N ALA A 55 -11.85 10.35 3.76
CA ALA A 55 -12.06 8.91 3.74
C ALA A 55 -11.17 8.14 4.72
N VAL A 56 -9.90 8.55 4.85
CA VAL A 56 -8.95 7.95 5.80
C VAL A 56 -9.41 8.17 7.25
N CYS A 57 -9.82 9.38 7.62
CA CYS A 57 -10.32 9.65 8.97
C CYS A 57 -11.65 8.95 9.27
N LEU A 58 -12.58 8.93 8.31
CA LEU A 58 -13.84 8.19 8.47
C LEU A 58 -13.58 6.69 8.70
N LYS A 59 -12.64 6.10 7.94
CA LYS A 59 -12.24 4.70 8.14
C LYS A 59 -11.64 4.45 9.52
N LYS A 60 -10.81 5.37 10.02
CA LYS A 60 -10.25 5.28 11.39
C LYS A 60 -11.32 5.39 12.47
N LEU A 61 -12.33 6.23 12.26
CA LEU A 61 -13.37 6.51 13.27
C LEU A 61 -14.50 5.47 13.28
N HIS A 62 -14.98 5.05 12.11
CA HIS A 62 -16.18 4.21 11.96
C HIS A 62 -15.92 2.83 11.35
N GLY A 63 -14.69 2.56 10.89
CA GLY A 63 -14.41 1.38 10.05
C GLY A 63 -14.84 1.58 8.60
N ILE A 64 -14.94 0.50 7.83
CA ILE A 64 -15.31 0.55 6.42
C ILE A 64 -16.83 0.68 6.29
N GLY A 65 -17.29 1.82 5.77
CA GLY A 65 -18.71 2.12 5.57
C GLY A 65 -19.01 2.86 4.25
N ASP A 66 -20.28 3.18 4.02
CA ASP A 66 -20.73 3.90 2.82
C ASP A 66 -20.24 5.35 2.79
N ASP A 67 -19.99 5.95 3.95
CA ASP A 67 -19.36 7.27 4.11
C ASP A 67 -17.92 7.27 3.57
N VAL A 68 -17.13 6.25 3.91
CA VAL A 68 -15.77 6.04 3.38
C VAL A 68 -15.81 5.85 1.86
N LYS A 69 -16.71 4.99 1.36
CA LYS A 69 -16.86 4.76 -0.09
C LYS A 69 -17.24 6.05 -0.83
N SER A 70 -18.18 6.81 -0.28
CA SER A 70 -18.64 8.08 -0.87
C SER A 70 -17.51 9.11 -0.96
N ALA A 71 -16.72 9.24 0.11
CA ALA A 71 -15.55 10.14 0.12
C ALA A 71 -14.48 9.69 -0.89
N LEU A 72 -14.17 8.39 -0.97
CA LEU A 72 -13.21 7.88 -1.97
C LEU A 72 -13.71 8.07 -3.41
N PHE A 73 -15.00 7.88 -3.66
CA PHE A 73 -15.58 8.10 -4.98
C PHE A 73 -15.51 9.58 -5.38
N ALA A 74 -15.77 10.51 -4.44
CA ALA A 74 -15.58 11.93 -4.67
C ALA A 74 -14.12 12.28 -4.98
N ALA A 75 -13.15 11.66 -4.30
CA ALA A 75 -11.73 11.80 -4.59
C ALA A 75 -11.40 11.35 -6.03
N VAL A 76 -11.88 10.17 -6.43
CA VAL A 76 -11.68 9.64 -7.80
C VAL A 76 -12.27 10.58 -8.86
N GLN A 77 -13.53 11.02 -8.68
CA GLN A 77 -14.17 11.94 -9.63
C GLN A 77 -13.45 13.30 -9.71
N SER A 78 -12.92 13.78 -8.60
CA SER A 78 -12.11 14.99 -8.55
C SER A 78 -10.81 14.81 -9.36
N ALA A 79 -10.10 13.70 -9.15
CA ALA A 79 -8.87 13.40 -9.88
C ALA A 79 -9.08 13.28 -11.39
N GLU A 80 -10.17 12.64 -11.83
CA GLU A 80 -10.52 12.54 -13.25
C GLU A 80 -10.81 13.92 -13.88
N ARG A 81 -11.42 14.84 -13.12
CA ARG A 81 -11.61 16.23 -13.54
C ARG A 81 -10.25 16.93 -13.68
N CYS A 82 -9.36 16.79 -12.72
CA CYS A 82 -8.00 17.35 -12.80
C CYS A 82 -7.21 16.79 -14.00
N LEU A 83 -7.31 15.49 -14.28
CA LEU A 83 -6.68 14.83 -15.43
C LEU A 83 -7.15 15.42 -16.76
N LYS A 84 -8.46 15.67 -16.90
CA LYS A 84 -9.02 16.33 -18.08
C LYS A 84 -8.48 17.75 -18.24
N LEU A 85 -8.33 18.50 -17.15
CA LEU A 85 -7.77 19.86 -17.18
C LEU A 85 -6.29 19.85 -17.63
N MET A 86 -5.48 18.91 -17.15
CA MET A 86 -4.09 18.75 -17.62
C MET A 86 -4.01 18.50 -19.13
N GLY A 87 -4.88 17.62 -19.66
CA GLY A 87 -4.94 17.31 -21.09
C GLY A 87 -5.40 18.47 -21.99
N CYS A 88 -5.99 19.53 -21.43
CA CYS A 88 -6.43 20.71 -22.17
C CYS A 88 -5.42 21.87 -22.20
N SER A 89 -4.31 21.80 -21.45
CA SER A 89 -3.38 22.91 -21.22
C SER A 89 -2.36 23.17 -22.35
N ASP A 90 -2.35 22.38 -23.42
CA ASP A 90 -1.26 22.39 -24.42
C ASP A 90 -1.40 23.49 -25.52
N LYS A 91 -2.32 24.44 -25.36
CA LYS A 91 -2.62 25.46 -26.39
C LYS A 91 -2.20 26.88 -25.96
N GLY A 92 -0.98 27.26 -26.33
CA GLY A 92 -0.55 28.66 -26.45
C GLY A 92 0.33 29.18 -25.31
N ARG A 93 1.64 28.89 -25.35
CA ARG A 93 2.61 29.34 -24.34
C ARG A 93 3.13 30.75 -24.63
N ASN A 94 2.97 31.66 -23.68
CA ASN A 94 3.69 32.95 -23.61
C ASN A 94 4.53 32.99 -22.31
N ALA A 95 5.69 33.66 -22.35
CA ALA A 95 6.69 33.59 -21.26
C ALA A 95 6.22 34.15 -19.90
N ASP A 96 5.33 35.15 -19.88
CA ASP A 96 4.82 35.76 -18.65
C ASP A 96 3.76 34.90 -17.92
N GLY A 97 3.16 33.91 -18.60
CA GLY A 97 2.20 32.97 -18.01
C GLY A 97 2.85 31.69 -17.45
N ALA A 98 4.14 31.49 -17.69
CA ALA A 98 4.81 30.21 -17.45
C ALA A 98 4.92 29.84 -15.96
N MET A 99 5.09 30.81 -15.05
CA MET A 99 5.13 30.54 -13.60
C MET A 99 3.75 30.19 -13.03
N ASP A 100 2.71 30.92 -13.45
CA ASP A 100 1.33 30.67 -13.02
C ASP A 100 0.78 29.35 -13.60
N GLU A 101 1.22 28.96 -14.79
CA GLU A 101 0.93 27.65 -15.39
C GLU A 101 1.69 26.53 -14.69
N ALA A 102 2.99 26.69 -14.40
CA ALA A 102 3.77 25.69 -13.67
C ALA A 102 3.22 25.44 -12.26
N MET A 103 2.75 26.50 -11.57
CA MET A 103 2.05 26.35 -10.30
C MET A 103 0.74 25.58 -10.47
N ALA A 104 -0.05 25.88 -11.50
CA ALA A 104 -1.29 25.18 -11.79
C ALA A 104 -1.06 23.70 -12.09
N GLU A 105 -0.03 23.41 -12.88
CA GLU A 105 0.38 22.06 -13.24
C GLU A 105 0.81 21.28 -12.01
N GLY A 106 1.62 21.88 -11.12
CA GLY A 106 2.00 21.27 -9.85
C GLY A 106 0.78 20.93 -8.97
N ILE A 107 -0.17 21.86 -8.83
CA ILE A 107 -1.41 21.61 -8.09
C ILE A 107 -2.18 20.43 -8.72
N LEU A 108 -2.33 20.41 -10.05
CA LEU A 108 -3.06 19.34 -10.74
C LEU A 108 -2.35 17.99 -10.60
N GLN A 109 -1.01 17.95 -10.66
CA GLN A 109 -0.22 16.74 -10.44
C GLN A 109 -0.45 16.17 -9.04
N ASP A 110 -0.43 17.02 -8.00
CA ASP A 110 -0.71 16.60 -6.62
C ASP A 110 -2.15 16.05 -6.46
N GLN A 111 -3.13 16.69 -7.10
CA GLN A 111 -4.51 16.21 -7.07
C GLN A 111 -4.71 14.88 -7.81
N VAL A 112 -3.95 14.64 -8.88
CA VAL A 112 -3.99 13.38 -9.63
C VAL A 112 -3.30 12.26 -8.84
N ALA A 113 -2.16 12.55 -8.20
CA ALA A 113 -1.46 11.62 -7.32
C ALA A 113 -2.37 11.16 -6.16
N SER A 114 -3.07 12.11 -5.52
CA SER A 114 -4.10 11.82 -4.51
C SER A 114 -5.23 10.95 -5.05
N GLY A 115 -5.55 11.06 -6.33
CA GLY A 115 -6.56 10.23 -6.99
C GLY A 115 -6.12 8.77 -7.12
N LEU A 116 -4.86 8.53 -7.47
CA LEU A 116 -4.29 7.18 -7.52
C LEU A 116 -4.31 6.51 -6.15
N ALA A 117 -4.02 7.28 -5.09
CA ALA A 117 -4.18 6.83 -3.72
C ALA A 117 -5.64 6.45 -3.39
N ALA A 118 -6.61 7.25 -3.85
CA ALA A 118 -8.02 6.95 -3.66
C ALA A 118 -8.45 5.67 -4.38
N TYR A 119 -8.03 5.47 -5.64
CA TYR A 119 -8.25 4.22 -6.38
C TYR A 119 -7.72 3.01 -5.61
N TYR A 120 -6.53 3.12 -5.04
CA TYR A 120 -5.91 2.05 -4.28
C TYR A 120 -6.70 1.73 -3.00
N GLN A 121 -7.12 2.77 -2.26
CA GLN A 121 -7.96 2.60 -1.07
C GLN A 121 -9.35 2.03 -1.40
N MET A 122 -9.96 2.37 -2.54
CA MET A 122 -11.22 1.77 -2.98
C MET A 122 -11.07 0.27 -3.22
N ALA A 123 -9.99 -0.13 -3.92
CA ALA A 123 -9.68 -1.53 -4.14
C ALA A 123 -9.53 -2.29 -2.81
N LEU A 124 -8.68 -1.80 -1.91
CA LEU A 124 -8.43 -2.44 -0.62
C LEU A 124 -9.70 -2.56 0.23
N ASN A 125 -10.45 -1.46 0.35
CA ASN A 125 -11.67 -1.45 1.15
C ASN A 125 -12.72 -2.40 0.57
N GLY A 126 -12.87 -2.43 -0.75
CA GLY A 126 -13.81 -3.34 -1.41
C GLY A 126 -13.43 -4.81 -1.20
N LEU A 127 -12.14 -5.16 -1.32
CA LEU A 127 -11.65 -6.52 -1.02
C LEU A 127 -11.88 -6.91 0.44
N GLN A 128 -11.75 -5.97 1.38
CA GLN A 128 -11.96 -6.20 2.82
C GLN A 128 -13.44 -6.23 3.24
N SER A 129 -14.34 -5.63 2.45
CA SER A 129 -15.74 -5.44 2.80
C SER A 129 -16.62 -6.70 2.81
N LYS A 130 -16.05 -7.90 2.60
CA LYS A 130 -16.76 -9.19 2.43
C LYS A 130 -17.85 -9.18 1.34
N THR A 131 -17.86 -8.17 0.46
CA THR A 131 -18.82 -8.09 -0.64
C THR A 131 -18.34 -8.92 -1.83
N ASP A 132 -19.26 -9.64 -2.47
CA ASP A 132 -19.01 -10.36 -3.70
C ASP A 132 -19.10 -9.40 -4.90
N SER A 133 -18.14 -8.48 -5.00
CA SER A 133 -18.05 -7.48 -6.06
C SER A 133 -16.70 -7.54 -6.77
N ASP A 134 -16.73 -7.44 -8.10
CA ASP A 134 -15.54 -7.35 -8.95
C ASP A 134 -15.06 -5.89 -9.13
N GLU A 135 -15.76 -4.94 -8.54
CA GLU A 135 -15.39 -3.51 -8.56
C GLU A 135 -13.96 -3.24 -8.08
N PRO A 136 -13.44 -3.88 -7.01
CA PRO A 136 -12.04 -3.71 -6.61
C PRO A 136 -11.03 -4.04 -7.72
N ASP A 137 -11.37 -5.01 -8.56
CA ASP A 137 -10.48 -5.47 -9.64
C ASP A 137 -10.42 -4.45 -10.77
N VAL A 138 -11.49 -3.68 -10.97
CA VAL A 138 -11.50 -2.54 -11.91
C VAL A 138 -10.49 -1.51 -11.45
N PHE A 139 -10.53 -1.10 -10.18
CA PHE A 139 -9.60 -0.10 -9.64
C PHE A 139 -8.14 -0.57 -9.66
N LEU A 140 -7.88 -1.83 -9.30
CA LEU A 140 -6.53 -2.41 -9.39
C LEU A 140 -6.00 -2.41 -10.84
N ARG A 141 -6.83 -2.78 -11.82
CA ARG A 141 -6.43 -2.75 -13.24
C ARG A 141 -6.13 -1.32 -13.72
N MET A 142 -6.90 -0.33 -13.27
CA MET A 142 -6.65 1.08 -13.59
C MET A 142 -5.30 1.57 -13.04
N LEU A 143 -4.86 1.03 -11.90
CA LEU A 143 -3.55 1.30 -11.32
C LEU A 143 -2.41 0.45 -11.94
N GLY A 144 -2.72 -0.42 -12.91
CA GLY A 144 -1.73 -1.24 -13.62
C GLY A 144 -1.45 -2.60 -12.97
N PHE A 145 -2.18 -3.00 -11.93
CA PHE A 145 -2.05 -4.35 -11.37
C PHE A 145 -2.57 -5.39 -12.36
N LYS A 146 -1.79 -6.46 -12.53
CA LYS A 146 -2.14 -7.59 -13.42
C LYS A 146 -2.71 -8.78 -12.66
N HIS A 147 -2.27 -8.95 -11.42
CA HIS A 147 -2.62 -10.07 -10.57
C HIS A 147 -2.90 -9.57 -9.17
N ARG A 148 -3.72 -10.34 -8.44
CA ARG A 148 -3.94 -10.13 -7.02
C ARG A 148 -4.09 -11.42 -6.26
N LEU A 149 -3.96 -11.28 -4.94
CA LEU A 149 -4.28 -12.32 -3.99
C LEU A 149 -5.77 -12.71 -4.06
N SER A 150 -6.04 -13.97 -3.72
CA SER A 150 -7.39 -14.52 -3.65
C SER A 150 -8.24 -13.72 -2.66
N ARG A 151 -9.54 -13.61 -2.93
CA ARG A 151 -10.50 -12.97 -2.01
C ARG A 151 -10.51 -13.66 -0.63
N THR A 152 -10.22 -14.95 -0.60
CA THR A 152 -10.14 -15.76 0.64
C THR A 152 -9.12 -15.24 1.66
N ILE A 153 -8.09 -14.50 1.21
CA ILE A 153 -7.10 -13.88 2.11
C ILE A 153 -7.69 -12.65 2.83
N PHE A 154 -8.66 -11.97 2.22
CA PHE A 154 -9.29 -10.77 2.78
C PHE A 154 -10.53 -11.09 3.63
N SER A 155 -11.15 -12.25 3.41
CA SER A 155 -12.24 -12.76 4.23
C SER A 155 -11.66 -13.55 5.41
N SER A 156 -11.45 -12.92 6.56
CA SER A 156 -11.10 -13.61 7.81
C SER A 156 -12.28 -14.44 8.34
N THR A 157 -12.75 -15.44 7.59
CA THR A 157 -13.57 -16.53 8.14
C THR A 157 -12.62 -17.56 8.72
N ALA A 158 -12.01 -17.20 9.86
CA ALA A 158 -11.29 -18.15 10.72
C ALA A 158 -12.25 -19.14 11.44
N GLU A 159 -13.53 -19.14 11.06
CA GLU A 159 -14.52 -20.15 11.44
C GLU A 159 -14.94 -20.92 10.20
N GLU A 160 -14.08 -21.80 9.69
CA GLU A 160 -14.53 -22.91 8.86
C GLU A 160 -13.48 -24.02 8.96
N SER A 161 -13.70 -24.90 9.95
CA SER A 161 -13.25 -26.28 9.99
C SER A 161 -11.82 -26.53 9.50
N HIS A 162 -10.88 -26.67 10.45
CA HIS A 162 -9.80 -27.63 10.23
C HIS A 162 -10.46 -28.98 9.89
N PRO A 163 -10.34 -29.52 8.65
CA PRO A 163 -10.44 -30.95 8.55
C PRO A 163 -9.25 -31.45 9.37
N SER A 164 -9.52 -32.23 10.42
CA SER A 164 -8.51 -33.13 10.95
C SER A 164 -8.11 -34.05 9.80
N SER A 165 -7.17 -33.62 8.97
CA SER A 165 -6.48 -34.49 8.03
C SER A 165 -5.35 -35.14 8.79
N ALA A 166 -5.72 -36.08 9.65
CA ALA A 166 -4.93 -37.27 9.83
C ALA A 166 -4.97 -38.01 8.48
N ASN A 167 -4.15 -37.58 7.53
CA ASN A 167 -3.73 -38.38 6.41
C ASN A 167 -2.37 -37.89 5.92
N SER A 168 -1.37 -38.67 6.28
CA SER A 168 -0.07 -38.76 5.64
C SER A 168 -0.25 -38.93 4.12
N GLY A 169 0.04 -37.87 3.38
CA GLY A 169 0.15 -37.85 1.92
C GLY A 169 0.54 -36.45 1.51
N GLU A 170 1.66 -36.32 0.80
CA GLU A 170 2.23 -35.07 0.28
C GLU A 170 1.17 -34.20 -0.41
N SER A 171 0.54 -33.29 0.32
CA SER A 171 -0.33 -32.27 -0.25
C SER A 171 0.54 -31.05 -0.54
N VAL A 172 1.36 -31.16 -1.59
CA VAL A 172 1.98 -29.99 -2.22
C VAL A 172 0.81 -29.13 -2.70
N ALA A 173 0.61 -27.96 -2.09
CA ALA A 173 -0.34 -26.96 -2.60
C ALA A 173 -0.08 -26.79 -4.11
N PRO A 174 -1.11 -26.77 -4.97
CA PRO A 174 -0.88 -26.80 -6.41
C PRO A 174 -0.01 -25.60 -6.80
N ASP A 175 1.18 -25.90 -7.30
CA ASP A 175 2.06 -24.93 -7.95
C ASP A 175 1.24 -24.19 -9.01
N CYS A 176 0.91 -22.93 -8.75
CA CYS A 176 0.26 -22.09 -9.75
C CYS A 176 1.34 -21.24 -10.44
N ALA A 177 1.04 -20.66 -11.60
CA ALA A 177 2.03 -19.87 -12.34
C ALA A 177 2.61 -18.68 -11.52
N TYR A 178 1.93 -18.27 -10.45
CA TYR A 178 2.18 -17.06 -9.68
C TYR A 178 2.61 -17.29 -8.23
N ALA A 179 2.46 -18.50 -7.70
CA ALA A 179 2.77 -18.83 -6.31
C ALA A 179 3.46 -20.19 -6.22
N PHE A 180 4.40 -20.30 -5.29
CA PHE A 180 5.21 -21.49 -5.05
C PHE A 180 5.41 -21.67 -3.54
N CYS A 181 5.10 -22.86 -3.03
CA CYS A 181 5.28 -23.22 -1.64
C CYS A 181 6.27 -24.38 -1.57
N CYS A 182 7.24 -24.30 -0.65
CA CYS A 182 8.20 -25.38 -0.44
C CYS A 182 8.59 -25.51 1.02
N ASP A 183 8.58 -26.75 1.51
CA ASP A 183 9.10 -27.10 2.81
C ASP A 183 10.62 -27.32 2.74
N GLY A 184 11.29 -27.08 3.87
CA GLY A 184 12.73 -27.32 3.97
C GLY A 184 13.59 -26.41 3.07
N ALA A 185 13.08 -25.24 2.68
CA ALA A 185 13.79 -24.28 1.82
C ALA A 185 15.13 -23.82 2.44
N LEU A 186 15.20 -23.78 3.77
CA LEU A 186 16.39 -23.45 4.54
C LEU A 186 17.01 -24.71 5.19
N PRO A 187 18.34 -24.85 5.20
CA PRO A 187 19.03 -25.87 5.99
C PRO A 187 18.62 -25.80 7.46
N SER A 188 18.43 -26.96 8.10
CA SER A 188 17.90 -27.03 9.47
C SER A 188 18.71 -26.22 10.48
N ARG A 189 20.05 -26.15 10.31
CA ARG A 189 20.92 -25.31 11.14
C ARG A 189 20.62 -23.82 10.98
N LEU A 190 20.50 -23.35 9.73
CA LEU A 190 20.20 -21.94 9.43
C LEU A 190 18.82 -21.55 9.96
N LEU A 191 17.83 -22.43 9.78
CA LEU A 191 16.49 -22.24 10.34
C LEU A 191 16.53 -22.17 11.88
N ALA A 192 17.26 -23.07 12.54
CA ALA A 192 17.39 -23.06 14.00
C ALA A 192 18.05 -21.78 14.53
N GLU A 193 19.08 -21.29 13.84
CA GLU A 193 19.73 -20.02 14.18
C GLU A 193 18.79 -18.83 13.98
N LEU A 194 17.98 -18.80 12.92
CA LEU A 194 16.97 -17.74 12.69
C LEU A 194 15.91 -17.76 13.78
N ARG A 195 15.40 -18.94 14.14
CA ARG A 195 14.45 -19.13 15.25
C ARG A 195 15.03 -18.65 16.57
N ALA A 196 16.30 -18.94 16.86
CA ALA A 196 16.95 -18.47 18.07
C ALA A 196 17.10 -16.94 18.12
N LYS A 197 17.19 -16.26 16.97
CA LYS A 197 17.33 -14.79 16.91
C LYS A 197 16.00 -14.04 16.91
N PHE A 198 14.99 -14.58 16.23
CA PHE A 198 13.71 -13.89 16.04
C PHE A 198 12.56 -14.47 16.86
N GLY A 199 12.71 -15.67 17.42
CA GLY A 199 11.63 -16.38 18.12
C GLY A 199 11.35 -15.92 19.54
N ASP A 200 12.26 -15.19 20.19
CA ASP A 200 12.03 -14.59 21.51
C ASP A 200 11.58 -13.14 21.36
N PRO A 201 10.31 -12.77 21.68
CA PRO A 201 9.83 -11.39 21.65
C PRO A 201 10.59 -10.42 22.57
N GLY A 202 11.22 -10.92 23.64
CA GLY A 202 12.10 -10.14 24.52
C GLY A 202 13.53 -10.01 24.01
N GLY A 203 13.83 -10.64 22.87
CA GLY A 203 15.17 -10.72 22.30
C GLY A 203 15.72 -9.35 21.89
N PRO A 204 17.06 -9.24 21.74
CA PRO A 204 17.73 -7.98 21.44
C PRO A 204 17.19 -7.29 20.18
N PHE A 205 16.90 -8.07 19.13
CA PHE A 205 16.36 -7.54 17.88
C PHE A 205 15.07 -6.74 18.12
N TRP A 206 14.07 -7.32 18.79
CA TRP A 206 12.79 -6.65 19.00
C TRP A 206 12.91 -5.44 19.93
N ARG A 207 13.64 -5.60 21.03
CA ARG A 207 13.85 -4.53 22.02
C ARG A 207 14.57 -3.32 21.42
N GLU A 208 15.63 -3.55 20.63
CA GLU A 208 16.41 -2.48 20.02
C GLU A 208 15.63 -1.76 18.89
N HIS A 209 14.68 -2.45 18.26
CA HIS A 209 13.75 -1.86 17.29
C HIS A 209 12.49 -1.28 17.93
N ALA A 210 12.41 -1.26 19.27
CA ALA A 210 11.23 -0.84 20.03
C ALA A 210 9.94 -1.52 19.54
N TYR A 211 10.01 -2.81 19.18
CA TYR A 211 8.88 -3.57 18.68
C TYR A 211 7.97 -4.02 19.86
N PRO A 212 6.64 -3.91 19.77
CA PRO A 212 5.86 -3.42 18.64
C PRO A 212 6.00 -1.90 18.44
N THR A 213 6.20 -1.50 17.18
CA THR A 213 6.38 -0.10 16.76
C THR A 213 5.28 0.30 15.79
N PRO A 214 4.81 1.57 15.80
CA PRO A 214 3.89 2.07 14.78
C PRO A 214 4.53 2.22 13.40
N SER A 215 5.87 2.14 13.32
CA SER A 215 6.63 2.28 12.08
C SER A 215 7.01 0.91 11.50
N PHE A 216 7.14 0.86 10.18
CA PHE A 216 7.74 -0.28 9.49
C PHE A 216 9.20 0.02 9.20
N PHE A 217 10.03 -1.01 9.29
CA PHE A 217 11.42 -0.95 8.87
C PHE A 217 11.77 -2.22 8.12
N SER A 218 12.66 -2.07 7.15
CA SER A 218 13.18 -3.14 6.32
C SER A 218 14.65 -2.85 6.02
N TYR A 219 15.36 -3.90 5.62
CA TYR A 219 16.77 -3.81 5.24
C TYR A 219 16.92 -4.24 3.80
N SER A 220 17.67 -3.46 3.03
CA SER A 220 18.04 -3.81 1.67
C SER A 220 19.42 -4.47 1.68
N TYR A 221 19.50 -5.71 1.21
CA TYR A 221 20.73 -6.49 1.09
C TYR A 221 21.17 -6.61 -0.37
N ASP A 222 22.48 -6.56 -0.61
CA ASP A 222 23.08 -6.72 -1.94
C ASP A 222 23.21 -8.21 -2.30
N LEU A 223 22.52 -8.62 -3.37
CA LEU A 223 22.57 -9.99 -3.91
C LEU A 223 23.86 -10.30 -4.69
N THR A 224 24.83 -9.39 -4.72
CA THR A 224 26.16 -9.60 -5.32
C THR A 224 27.26 -9.77 -4.26
N ALA A 225 27.03 -9.33 -3.02
CA ALA A 225 27.99 -9.42 -1.92
C ALA A 225 27.96 -10.77 -1.17
N SER A 226 29.11 -11.24 -0.69
CA SER A 226 29.16 -12.44 0.16
C SER A 226 28.37 -12.23 1.46
N PRO A 227 27.59 -13.22 1.93
CA PRO A 227 26.75 -13.05 3.10
C PRO A 227 27.60 -12.81 4.35
N SER A 228 27.29 -11.74 5.07
CA SER A 228 27.99 -11.30 6.29
C SER A 228 27.23 -11.62 7.57
N ASN A 229 25.93 -11.93 7.47
CA ASN A 229 25.06 -12.23 8.59
C ASN A 229 24.03 -13.32 8.24
N LEU A 230 23.23 -13.68 9.24
CA LEU A 230 22.27 -14.77 9.17
C LEU A 230 21.14 -14.53 8.16
N VAL A 231 20.67 -13.28 8.04
CA VAL A 231 19.60 -12.89 7.09
C VAL A 231 20.14 -12.98 5.67
N GLU A 232 21.33 -12.44 5.41
CA GLU A 232 21.99 -12.57 4.12
C GLU A 232 22.22 -14.04 3.75
N ALA A 233 22.65 -14.88 4.69
CA ALA A 233 22.80 -16.32 4.46
C ALA A 233 21.48 -17.00 4.06
N ALA A 234 20.36 -16.63 4.69
CA ALA A 234 19.02 -17.10 4.34
C ALA A 234 18.60 -16.65 2.93
N ILE A 235 18.74 -15.36 2.63
CA ILE A 235 18.46 -14.80 1.30
C ILE A 235 19.29 -15.52 0.23
N ARG A 236 20.59 -15.71 0.48
CA ARG A 236 21.50 -16.43 -0.44
C ARG A 236 21.07 -17.86 -0.71
N ARG A 237 20.44 -18.52 0.27
CA ARG A 237 19.94 -19.88 0.10
C ARG A 237 18.61 -19.94 -0.64
N LEU A 238 17.72 -18.97 -0.41
CA LEU A 238 16.40 -18.91 -1.04
C LEU A 238 16.47 -18.42 -2.50
N PHE A 239 17.37 -17.49 -2.80
CA PHE A 239 17.43 -16.84 -4.11
C PHE A 239 17.58 -17.80 -5.31
N PRO A 240 18.40 -18.88 -5.23
CA PRO A 240 18.44 -19.91 -6.28
C PRO A 240 17.09 -20.59 -6.55
N LEU A 241 16.29 -20.85 -5.51
CA LEU A 241 14.95 -21.43 -5.65
C LEU A 241 14.00 -20.42 -6.31
N VAL A 242 14.05 -19.17 -5.87
CA VAL A 242 13.23 -18.08 -6.42
C VAL A 242 13.52 -17.87 -7.90
N ARG A 243 14.78 -17.75 -8.32
CA ARG A 243 15.12 -17.51 -9.75
C ARG A 243 14.81 -18.72 -10.64
N GLN A 244 14.87 -19.94 -10.09
CA GLN A 244 14.50 -21.14 -10.83
C GLN A 244 13.00 -21.14 -11.12
N ARG A 245 12.19 -20.74 -10.14
CA ARG A 245 10.74 -20.72 -10.27
C ARG A 245 10.21 -19.50 -11.02
N PHE A 246 10.84 -18.37 -10.81
CA PHE A 246 10.45 -17.06 -11.33
C PHE A 246 11.64 -16.40 -12.03
N PRO A 247 11.86 -16.69 -13.33
CA PRO A 247 13.03 -16.21 -14.06
C PRO A 247 13.19 -14.68 -14.10
N ALA A 248 12.10 -13.92 -13.95
CA ALA A 248 12.15 -12.45 -13.84
C ALA A 248 12.98 -11.96 -12.64
N ALA A 249 13.09 -12.77 -11.58
CA ALA A 249 13.91 -12.44 -10.42
C ALA A 249 15.42 -12.57 -10.69
N ALA A 250 15.85 -13.18 -11.80
CA ALA A 250 17.27 -13.39 -12.08
C ALA A 250 18.05 -12.06 -12.25
N ALA A 251 17.37 -10.98 -12.62
CA ALA A 251 17.95 -9.64 -12.76
C ALA A 251 18.00 -8.86 -11.43
N ALA A 252 17.42 -9.41 -10.34
CA ALA A 252 17.41 -8.74 -9.05
C ALA A 252 18.83 -8.56 -8.51
N ARG A 253 19.14 -7.34 -8.07
CA ARG A 253 20.42 -6.98 -7.45
C ARG A 253 20.32 -6.80 -5.94
N THR A 254 19.11 -6.60 -5.44
CA THR A 254 18.84 -6.38 -4.03
C THR A 254 17.71 -7.28 -3.57
N ALA A 255 17.72 -7.60 -2.28
CA ALA A 255 16.62 -8.22 -1.58
C ALA A 255 16.28 -7.36 -0.37
N GLU A 256 15.02 -6.97 -0.25
CA GLU A 256 14.49 -6.33 0.93
C GLU A 256 14.03 -7.40 1.93
N TRP A 257 14.33 -7.22 3.21
CA TRP A 257 13.90 -8.10 4.27
C TRP A 257 13.34 -7.31 5.44
N TRP A 258 12.23 -7.80 5.96
CA TRP A 258 11.62 -7.35 7.19
C TRP A 258 11.10 -8.58 7.93
N VAL A 259 10.97 -8.46 9.25
CA VAL A 259 10.49 -9.53 10.11
C VAL A 259 9.59 -8.92 11.17
N HIS A 260 8.55 -9.64 11.56
CA HIS A 260 7.55 -9.15 12.51
C HIS A 260 7.10 -10.25 13.45
N LEU A 261 6.75 -9.88 14.67
CA LEU A 261 5.94 -10.68 15.57
C LEU A 261 4.53 -10.14 15.47
N ARG A 262 3.65 -10.85 14.76
CA ARG A 262 2.21 -10.58 14.79
C ARG A 262 1.49 -11.89 15.05
N ASP A 263 0.41 -11.81 15.80
CA ASP A 263 -0.55 -12.89 15.94
C ASP A 263 -1.16 -13.25 14.58
N SER A 264 -1.72 -14.45 14.47
CA SER A 264 -2.39 -14.92 13.23
C SER A 264 -3.58 -14.03 12.82
N GLY A 265 -4.13 -13.25 13.75
CA GLY A 265 -5.16 -12.24 13.53
C GLY A 265 -4.63 -10.83 13.25
N GLY A 266 -3.32 -10.61 13.38
CA GLY A 266 -2.64 -9.37 13.06
C GLY A 266 -2.57 -9.24 11.56
N GLN A 267 -3.71 -8.89 10.96
CA GLN A 267 -3.96 -8.81 9.53
C GLN A 267 -2.74 -8.19 8.86
N HIS A 268 -1.90 -9.06 8.29
CA HIS A 268 -1.29 -8.71 7.03
C HIS A 268 -2.47 -8.51 6.11
N GLN A 269 -2.85 -7.25 5.93
CA GLN A 269 -3.01 -6.82 4.56
C GLN A 269 -1.70 -7.30 3.94
N LEU A 270 -1.71 -8.43 3.22
CA LEU A 270 -0.61 -8.71 2.34
C LEU A 270 -0.68 -7.55 1.37
N HIS A 271 -0.02 -6.46 1.77
CA HIS A 271 0.37 -5.37 0.93
C HIS A 271 0.94 -6.15 -0.25
N TYR A 272 0.31 -6.06 -1.41
CA TYR A 272 1.05 -6.26 -2.64
C TYR A 272 2.35 -5.52 -2.37
N ASP A 273 3.52 -6.17 -2.24
CA ASP A 273 4.74 -5.57 -1.70
C ASP A 273 5.15 -4.38 -2.57
N SER A 274 4.37 -3.33 -2.51
CA SER A 274 4.23 -2.30 -3.51
C SER A 274 4.63 -1.07 -2.76
N ASP A 275 5.41 -0.26 -3.44
CA ASP A 275 5.85 1.01 -2.95
C ASP A 275 4.64 1.95 -2.94
N GLU A 276 3.80 1.82 -1.91
CA GLU A 276 2.56 2.59 -1.77
C GLU A 276 2.89 4.07 -1.70
N VAL A 277 3.99 4.44 -1.05
CA VAL A 277 4.49 5.83 -1.00
C VAL A 277 4.72 6.37 -2.41
N ARG A 278 5.37 5.59 -3.26
CA ARG A 278 5.59 5.96 -4.66
C ARG A 278 4.28 6.03 -5.45
N LEU A 279 3.36 5.08 -5.23
CA LEU A 279 2.05 5.07 -5.88
C LEU A 279 1.24 6.32 -5.51
N VAL A 280 1.15 6.66 -4.23
CA VAL A 280 0.39 7.83 -3.75
C VAL A 280 1.03 9.16 -4.14
N ARG A 281 2.33 9.18 -4.45
CA ARG A 281 3.04 10.33 -5.03
C ARG A 281 2.89 10.43 -6.55
N GLY A 282 2.17 9.51 -7.18
CA GLY A 282 2.01 9.49 -8.63
C GLY A 282 3.26 9.10 -9.41
N GLU A 283 4.28 8.56 -8.73
CA GLU A 283 5.54 8.10 -9.34
C GLU A 283 5.43 6.70 -9.97
N GLY A 284 4.20 6.17 -10.04
CA GLY A 284 3.85 4.89 -10.65
C GLY A 284 3.96 3.69 -9.71
N LEU A 285 3.35 2.58 -10.13
CA LEU A 285 3.39 1.31 -9.41
C LEU A 285 4.80 0.71 -9.45
N ARG A 286 5.32 0.34 -8.28
CA ARG A 286 6.58 -0.38 -8.12
C ARG A 286 6.38 -1.48 -7.09
N HIS A 287 6.93 -2.66 -7.36
CA HIS A 287 6.85 -3.83 -6.49
C HIS A 287 8.11 -4.69 -6.72
N PRO A 288 8.48 -5.65 -5.85
CA PRO A 288 9.59 -6.55 -6.11
C PRO A 288 9.25 -7.46 -7.30
N ALA A 289 10.29 -8.06 -7.88
CA ALA A 289 10.09 -9.08 -8.90
C ALA A 289 9.38 -10.31 -8.34
N VAL A 290 9.67 -10.66 -7.08
CA VAL A 290 9.05 -11.74 -6.31
C VAL A 290 9.04 -11.36 -4.84
N SER A 291 7.94 -11.69 -4.17
CA SER A 291 7.80 -11.63 -2.72
C SER A 291 7.92 -13.04 -2.14
N SER A 292 8.59 -13.17 -0.99
CA SER A 292 8.72 -14.45 -0.29
C SER A 292 8.47 -14.30 1.19
N VAL A 293 7.70 -15.21 1.77
CA VAL A 293 7.44 -15.28 3.21
C VAL A 293 8.08 -16.54 3.77
N VAL A 294 8.87 -16.38 4.84
CA VAL A 294 9.47 -17.49 5.58
C VAL A 294 8.83 -17.53 6.96
N TYR A 295 8.11 -18.61 7.24
CA TYR A 295 7.56 -18.84 8.57
C TYR A 295 8.65 -19.42 9.47
N LEU A 296 8.83 -18.80 10.64
CA LEU A 296 9.70 -19.29 11.71
C LEU A 296 8.80 -19.86 12.81
N PRO A 297 8.48 -21.18 12.78
CA PRO A 297 7.62 -21.81 13.79
C PRO A 297 8.33 -21.96 15.13
#